data_AF-A0A0D1LSV0-F1
#
_entry.id   AF-A0A0D1LSV0-F1
#
_cell.length_a   1.000
_cell.length_b   1.000
_cell.length_c   1.000
_cell.angle_alpha   90.00
_cell.angle_beta   90.00
_cell.angle_gamma   90.00
#
_symmetry.space_group_name_H-M   'P 1'
#
loop_
_entity.id
_entity.type
_entity.pdbx_description
1 polymer ?
#
loop_
_entity_poly.entity_id
_entity_poly.type
_entity_poly.pdbx_seq_one_letter_code
_entity_poly.pdbx_strand_id
1 'polypeptide(L)' 'MSYNFDQRLLHQTFVLDHDNYDVGMLRVNGIYYQLQSDVPVSIGDVVYVADIVGNQLIVQKGDSGDDSF' A
#
# COMPACT_ATOMS: atom_id res chain seq x y z
N MET A 1 -2.26 -12.68 23.59
CA MET A 1 -2.30 -13.08 22.16
C MET A 1 -1.91 -11.85 21.36
N SER A 2 -0.65 -11.77 20.92
CA SER A 2 -0.22 -10.68 20.04
C SER A 2 -0.88 -10.91 18.68
N TYR A 3 -1.75 -9.99 18.27
CA TYR A 3 -2.29 -9.99 16.93
C TYR A 3 -1.12 -9.70 15.98
N ASN A 4 -0.57 -10.75 15.35
CA ASN A 4 0.43 -10.57 14.31
C ASN A 4 -0.30 -9.98 13.10
N PHE A 5 -0.25 -8.66 12.98
CA PHE A 5 -0.62 -8.02 11.73
C PHE A 5 0.19 -8.63 10.60
N ASP A 6 -0.43 -8.66 9.43
CA ASP A 6 -0.04 -9.49 8.32
C ASP A 6 1.31 -9.07 7.73
N GLN A 7 2.40 -9.48 8.38
CA GLN A 7 3.78 -9.19 7.97
C GLN A 7 4.08 -9.69 6.54
N ARG A 8 3.22 -10.53 5.96
CA ARG A 8 3.29 -10.95 4.56
C ARG A 8 3.15 -9.78 3.58
N LEU A 9 2.53 -8.67 4.01
CA LEU A 9 2.40 -7.45 3.21
C LEU A 9 3.67 -6.59 3.23
N LEU A 10 4.60 -6.84 4.16
CA LEU A 10 5.83 -6.07 4.25
C LEU A 10 6.67 -6.32 2.98
N HIS A 11 7.21 -5.25 2.42
CA HIS A 11 7.96 -5.23 1.17
C HIS A 11 7.18 -5.65 -0.08
N GLN A 12 5.84 -5.71 0.00
CA GLN A 12 5.00 -5.91 -1.19
C GLN A 12 4.78 -4.61 -1.94
N THR A 13 4.58 -4.74 -3.25
CA THR A 13 4.25 -3.64 -4.15
C THR A 13 2.82 -3.79 -4.65
N PHE A 14 2.05 -2.71 -4.64
CA PHE A 14 0.68 -2.65 -5.13
C PHE A 14 0.54 -1.54 -6.16
N VAL A 15 -0.25 -1.78 -7.19
CA VAL A 15 -0.78 -0.72 -8.05
C VAL A 15 -2.12 -0.31 -7.46
N LEU A 16 -2.28 0.95 -7.09
CA LEU A 16 -3.55 1.46 -6.56
C LEU A 16 -4.57 1.55 -7.70
N ASP A 17 -5.70 0.86 -7.56
CA ASP A 17 -6.77 0.86 -8.55
C ASP A 17 -8.15 1.01 -7.88
N HIS A 18 -9.20 1.13 -8.68
CA HIS A 18 -10.57 1.28 -8.16
C HIS A 18 -11.10 0.02 -7.42
N ASP A 19 -10.46 -1.15 -7.59
CA ASP A 19 -10.89 -2.40 -6.96
C ASP A 19 -10.24 -2.57 -5.57
N ASN A 20 -9.04 -2.02 -5.40
CA ASN A 20 -8.21 -2.21 -4.22
C ASN A 20 -7.96 -0.94 -3.41
N TYR A 21 -8.24 0.26 -3.93
CA TYR A 21 -7.98 1.52 -3.23
C TYR A 21 -9.24 2.40 -3.15
N ASP A 22 -9.64 2.73 -1.93
CA ASP A 22 -10.78 3.61 -1.68
C ASP A 22 -10.55 4.47 -0.42
N VAL A 23 -10.78 5.78 -0.53
CA VAL A 23 -10.64 6.79 0.54
C VAL A 23 -9.39 6.58 1.43
N GLY A 24 -8.21 6.43 0.82
CA GLY A 24 -6.97 6.25 1.58
C GLY A 24 -6.79 4.85 2.20
N MET A 25 -7.62 3.88 1.84
CA MET A 25 -7.53 2.50 2.32
C MET A 25 -7.19 1.53 1.19
N LEU A 26 -6.23 0.64 1.45
CA LEU A 26 -5.90 -0.49 0.59
C LEU A 26 -6.66 -1.74 1.05
N ARG A 27 -7.36 -2.39 0.13
CA ARG A 27 -8.05 -3.66 0.34
C ARG A 27 -7.20 -4.81 -0.15
N VAL A 28 -6.75 -5.66 0.76
CA VAL A 28 -6.00 -6.89 0.42
C VAL A 28 -6.73 -8.09 1.00
N ASN A 29 -7.09 -9.06 0.16
CA ASN A 29 -7.83 -10.28 0.56
C ASN A 29 -9.11 -10.00 1.36
N GLY A 30 -9.80 -8.89 1.09
CA GLY A 30 -11.00 -8.48 1.81
C GLY A 30 -10.76 -7.72 3.12
N ILE A 31 -9.51 -7.52 3.54
CA ILE A 31 -9.14 -6.74 4.71
C ILE A 31 -8.76 -5.32 4.27
N TYR A 32 -9.25 -4.32 4.97
CA TYR A 32 -8.96 -2.92 4.72
C TYR A 32 -7.83 -2.43 5.63
N TYR A 33 -6.81 -1.84 5.00
CA TYR A 33 -5.66 -1.25 5.67
C TYR A 33 -5.60 0.24 5.36
N GLN A 34 -5.25 1.06 6.34
CA GLN A 34 -5.04 2.49 6.10
C GLN A 34 -3.68 2.69 5.43
N LEU A 35 -3.63 3.47 4.35
CA LEU A 35 -2.36 3.86 3.74
C LEU A 35 -1.86 5.14 4.38
N GLN A 36 -0.64 5.09 4.88
CA GLN A 36 0.10 6.24 5.35
C GLN A 36 1.28 6.45 4.41
N SER A 37 1.39 7.64 3.82
CA SER A 37 2.53 8.01 2.97
C SER A 37 2.94 9.45 3.23
N ASP A 38 4.22 9.73 3.08
CA ASP A 38 4.75 11.09 3.20
C ASP A 38 4.34 11.98 2.01
N VAL A 39 3.97 11.36 0.90
CA VAL A 39 3.48 12.04 -0.31
C VAL A 39 2.05 11.60 -0.63
N PRO A 40 1.21 12.47 -1.22
CA PRO A 40 -0.11 12.06 -1.65
C PRO A 40 -0.05 10.90 -2.67
N VAL A 41 -0.84 9.86 -2.43
CA VAL A 41 -1.01 8.72 -3.32
C VAL A 41 -2.40 8.75 -3.96
N SER A 42 -2.48 8.33 -5.23
CA SER A 42 -3.68 8.35 -6.05
C SER A 42 -3.82 7.05 -6.83
N ILE A 43 -5.02 6.82 -7.37
CA ILE A 43 -5.28 5.72 -8.29
C ILE A 43 -4.32 5.81 -9.49
N GLY A 44 -3.73 4.68 -9.87
CA GLY A 44 -2.68 4.56 -10.87
C GLY A 44 -1.26 4.57 -10.30
N ASP A 45 -1.09 4.96 -9.03
CA ASP A 45 0.23 4.95 -8.40
C ASP A 45 0.68 3.55 -8.02
N VAL A 46 1.97 3.30 -8.18
CA VAL A 46 2.65 2.15 -7.59
C VAL A 46 3.06 2.53 -6.18
N VAL A 47 2.73 1.70 -5.20
CA VAL A 47 3.11 1.89 -3.80
C VAL A 47 3.81 0.64 -3.26
N TYR A 48 4.84 0.85 -2.48
CA TYR A 48 5.63 -0.18 -1.81
C TYR A 48 5.43 -0.09 -0.30
N VAL A 49 5.12 -1.21 0.35
CA VAL A 49 4.93 -1.27 1.81
C VAL A 49 6.28 -1.33 2.50
N ALA A 50 6.68 -0.21 3.08
CA ALA A 50 7.94 -0.06 3.80
C ALA A 50 7.85 -0.53 5.26
N ASP A 51 6.69 -0.35 5.91
CA ASP A 51 6.46 -0.76 7.29
C ASP A 51 4.97 -1.00 7.58
N ILE A 52 4.67 -1.68 8.70
CA ILE A 52 3.32 -2.00 9.15
C ILE A 52 3.18 -1.66 10.63
N VAL A 53 2.33 -0.68 10.93
CA VAL A 53 2.06 -0.23 12.31
C VAL A 53 0.57 -0.46 12.61
N GLY A 54 0.26 -1.57 13.29
CA GLY A 54 -1.13 -1.98 13.49
C GLY A 54 -1.82 -2.24 12.15
N ASN A 55 -2.95 -1.58 11.90
CA ASN A 55 -3.70 -1.68 10.63
C ASN A 55 -3.26 -0.65 9.58
N GLN A 56 -2.16 0.07 9.82
CA GLN A 56 -1.62 1.07 8.91
C GLN A 56 -0.44 0.49 8.12
N LEU A 57 -0.48 0.65 6.80
CA LEU A 57 0.63 0.35 5.90
C LEU A 57 1.36 1.66 5.61
N ILE A 58 2.61 1.75 6.05
CA ILE A 58 3.48 2.85 5.68
C ILE A 58 4.02 2.55 4.30
N VAL A 59 3.64 3.37 3.32
CA VAL A 59 3.97 3.17 1.92
C VAL A 59 4.82 4.28 1.33
N GLN A 60 5.72 3.87 0.46
CA GLN A 60 6.50 4.75 -0.39
C GLN A 60 5.97 4.63 -1.81
N LYS A 61 5.87 5.76 -2.51
CA LYS A 61 5.51 5.76 -3.93
C LYS A 61 6.68 5.16 -4.71
N GLY A 62 6.42 4.09 -5.45
CA GLY A 62 7.38 3.53 -6.38
C GLY A 62 7.46 4.41 -7.62
N ASP A 63 8.64 4.46 -8.25
CA ASP A 63 8.72 4.96 -9.62
C ASP A 63 7.90 4.02 -10.50
N SER A 64 6.81 4.55 -11.07
CA SER A 64 6.22 3.99 -12.27
C SER A 64 7.28 4.17 -13.35
N GLY A 65 8.18 3.19 -13.46
CA GLY A 65 9.37 3.26 -14.31
C GLY A 65 9.05 3.94 -15.63
N ASP A 66 9.71 5.07 -15.85
CA ASP A 66 9.86 5.68 -17.15
C ASP A 66 10.39 4.58 -18.07
N ASP A 67 9.52 4.12 -18.96
CA ASP A 67 9.87 3.19 -20.04
C ASP A 67 10.64 4.00 -21.10
N SER A 68 11.84 4.49 -20.75
CA SER A 68 12.74 5.17 -21.69
C SER A 68 13.74 4.17 -22.26
N PHE A 69 13.39 3.70 -23.46
CA PHE A 69 14.23 2.98 -24.42
C PHE A 69 15.48 3.78 -24.85
#